data_AF-N1R263-F1
#
_entry.id   AF-N1R263-F1
#
_cell.length_a   1.000
_cell.length_b   1.000
_cell.length_c   1.000
_cell.angle_alpha   90.00
_cell.angle_beta   90.00
_cell.angle_gamma   90.00
#
_symmetry.space_group_name_H-M   'P 1'
#
loop_
_entity.id
_entity.type
_entity.pdbx_description
1 polymer ?
#
loop_
_entity_poly.entity_id
_entity_poly.type
_entity_poly.pdbx_seq_one_letter_code
_entity_poly.pdbx_strand_id
1 'polypeptide(L)'
;MADEIASIAQEVGFEVVQELDLALPPSLPWWTRLKMGRLAYWRNSLVVRVLTLLRIAPKGVVEVHEMLYETAQHLTLGGETGIFSPMHMVVLRKPAAAAE
;
A
#
# COMPACT_ATOMS: atom_id res chain seq x y z
N MET A 1 -4.42 12.96 -11.20
CA MET A 1 -3.87 11.59 -11.27
C MET A 1 -4.93 10.53 -10.97
N ALA A 2 -6.00 10.82 -10.20
CA ALA A 2 -7.15 9.91 -10.07
C ALA A 2 -7.85 9.67 -11.43
N ASP A 3 -8.04 10.74 -12.21
CA ASP A 3 -8.84 10.72 -13.43
C ASP A 3 -8.33 9.81 -14.58
N GLU A 4 -7.09 9.30 -14.53
CA GLU A 4 -6.51 8.50 -15.62
C GLU A 4 -7.13 7.09 -15.72
N ILE A 5 -7.42 6.44 -14.59
CA ILE A 5 -7.95 5.07 -14.61
C ILE A 5 -9.40 5.09 -15.11
N ALA A 6 -10.20 6.03 -14.60
CA ALA A 6 -11.59 6.19 -15.02
C ALA A 6 -11.73 6.61 -16.48
N SER A 7 -10.86 7.52 -16.97
CA SER A 7 -10.89 7.93 -18.38
C SER A 7 -10.58 6.76 -19.32
N ILE A 8 -9.51 6.00 -19.04
CA ILE A 8 -9.14 4.82 -19.83
C ILE A 8 -10.26 3.77 -19.79
N ALA A 9 -10.90 3.57 -18.64
CA ALA A 9 -12.02 2.66 -18.52
C ALA A 9 -13.22 3.08 -19.38
N GLN A 10 -13.51 4.38 -19.50
CA GLN A 10 -14.54 4.88 -20.41
C GLN A 10 -14.15 4.70 -21.88
N GLU A 11 -12.90 4.98 -22.24
CA GLU A 11 -12.38 4.82 -23.61
C GLU A 11 -12.50 3.37 -24.10
N VAL A 12 -12.27 2.38 -23.22
CA VAL A 12 -12.42 0.96 -23.54
C VAL A 12 -13.85 0.44 -23.38
N GLY A 13 -14.82 1.32 -23.14
CA GLY A 13 -16.25 1.03 -23.19
C GLY A 13 -16.90 0.60 -21.87
N PHE A 14 -16.25 0.77 -20.72
CA PHE A 14 -16.89 0.58 -19.42
C PHE A 14 -17.65 1.83 -18.97
N GLU A 15 -18.74 1.61 -18.24
CA GLU A 15 -19.40 2.67 -17.48
C GLU A 15 -18.68 2.82 -16.13
N VAL A 16 -18.18 4.01 -15.82
CA VAL A 16 -17.61 4.31 -14.50
C VAL A 16 -18.76 4.60 -13.53
N VAL A 17 -18.96 3.69 -12.58
CA VAL A 17 -20.05 3.78 -11.59
C VAL A 17 -19.64 4.64 -10.40
N GLN A 18 -18.39 4.49 -9.96
CA GLN A 18 -17.87 5.19 -8.79
C GLN A 18 -16.35 5.26 -8.86
N GLU A 19 -15.80 6.38 -8.43
CA GLU A 19 -14.36 6.60 -8.28
C GLU A 19 -14.13 7.35 -6.98
N LEU A 20 -13.28 6.79 -6.12
CA LEU A 20 -13.01 7.33 -4.79
C LEU A 20 -11.57 7.07 -4.40
N ASP A 21 -10.97 8.01 -3.67
CA ASP A 21 -9.81 7.71 -2.85
C ASP A 21 -10.27 7.40 -1.43
N LEU A 22 -10.20 6.12 -1.04
CA LEU A 22 -10.61 5.65 0.28
C LEU A 22 -9.65 6.08 1.40
N ALA A 23 -8.49 6.66 1.06
CA ALA A 23 -7.56 7.22 2.04
C ALA A 23 -7.93 8.65 2.48
N LEU A 24 -8.93 9.25 1.84
CA LEU A 24 -9.51 10.52 2.26
C LEU A 24 -10.55 10.31 3.38
N PRO A 25 -10.96 11.39 4.09
CA PRO A 25 -12.03 11.31 5.08
C PRO A 25 -13.26 10.59 4.52
N PRO A 26 -13.90 9.68 5.27
CA PRO A 26 -13.85 9.52 6.73
C PRO A 26 -12.71 8.64 7.27
N SER A 27 -11.78 8.18 6.43
CA SER A 27 -10.68 7.34 6.90
C SER A 27 -9.69 8.12 7.78
N LEU A 28 -9.09 7.42 8.75
CA LEU A 28 -7.99 7.94 9.55
C LEU A 28 -6.68 7.89 8.75
N PRO A 29 -5.66 8.68 9.13
CA PRO A 29 -4.39 8.70 8.42
C PRO A 29 -3.78 7.29 8.32
N TRP A 30 -3.81 6.72 7.11
CA TRP A 30 -3.51 5.30 6.87
C TRP A 30 -2.08 4.92 7.25
N TRP A 31 -1.15 5.87 7.16
CA TRP A 31 0.27 5.69 7.49
C TRP A 31 0.53 5.48 8.99
N THR A 32 -0.42 5.82 9.87
CA THR A 32 -0.27 5.60 11.32
C THR A 32 0.01 4.14 11.67
N ARG A 33 -0.53 3.20 10.89
CA ARG A 33 -0.30 1.76 11.08
C ARG A 33 1.08 1.28 10.62
N LEU A 34 1.75 2.03 9.76
CA LEU A 34 3.10 1.72 9.28
C LEU A 34 4.20 2.24 10.20
N LYS A 35 3.88 3.22 11.06
CA LYS A 35 4.83 3.80 12.00
C LYS A 35 5.23 2.78 13.06
N MET A 36 6.44 2.24 12.90
CA MET A 36 7.08 1.43 13.93
C MET A 36 8.13 2.26 14.68
N GLY A 37 7.97 2.36 16.01
CA GLY A 37 8.94 3.05 16.85
C GLY A 37 10.32 2.39 16.80
N ARG A 38 11.38 3.20 16.91
CA ARG A 38 12.79 2.73 16.82
C ARG A 38 13.10 1.57 17.77
N LEU A 39 12.54 1.57 18.98
CA LEU A 39 12.74 0.52 19.97
C LEU A 39 12.08 -0.81 19.55
N ALA A 40 10.86 -0.75 19.02
CA ALA A 40 10.15 -1.93 18.52
C ALA A 40 10.87 -2.54 17.31
N TYR A 41 11.36 -1.68 16.40
CA TYR A 41 12.19 -2.10 15.27
C TYR A 41 13.47 -2.79 15.74
N TRP A 42 14.23 -2.16 16.64
CA TRP A 42 15.48 -2.72 17.14
C TRP A 42 15.27 -4.10 17.78
N ARG A 43 14.22 -4.27 18.59
CA ARG A 43 13.85 -5.56 19.19
C ARG A 43 13.56 -6.61 18.11
N ASN A 44 12.75 -6.27 17.12
CA ASN A 44 12.37 -7.20 16.06
C ASN A 44 13.58 -7.57 15.20
N SER A 45 14.43 -6.61 14.83
CA SER A 45 15.65 -6.84 14.07
C SER A 45 16.62 -7.76 14.84
N LEU A 46 16.78 -7.58 16.15
CA LEU A 46 17.58 -8.47 16.99
C LEU A 46 17.06 -9.91 16.95
N VAL A 47 15.75 -10.10 17.13
CA VAL A 47 15.13 -11.43 17.10
C VAL A 47 15.33 -12.09 15.74
N VAL A 48 15.08 -11.39 14.64
CA VAL A 48 15.24 -11.92 13.28
C VAL A 48 16.71 -12.31 13.01
N ARG A 49 17.67 -11.48 13.43
CA ARG A 49 19.10 -11.76 13.28
C ARG A 49 19.52 -13.00 14.09
N VAL A 50 19.05 -13.15 15.33
CA VAL A 50 19.34 -14.33 16.16
C VAL A 50 18.74 -15.59 15.54
N LEU A 51 17.48 -15.57 15.10
CA LEU A 51 16.85 -16.72 14.45
C LEU A 51 17.56 -17.11 13.15
N THR A 52 18.05 -16.13 12.39
CA THR A 52 18.83 -16.38 11.17
C THR A 52 20.19 -16.98 11.49
N LEU A 53 20.88 -16.48 12.53
CA LEU A 53 22.16 -17.01 12.99
C LEU A 53 22.05 -18.47 13.45
N LEU A 54 20.97 -18.79 14.17
CA LEU A 54 20.64 -20.15 14.61
C LEU A 54 20.14 -21.06 13.47
N ARG A 55 20.10 -20.55 12.23
CA ARG A 55 19.56 -21.25 11.03
C ARG A 55 18.11 -21.71 11.17
N ILE A 56 17.35 -21.07 12.05
CA ILE A 56 15.90 -21.28 12.20
C ILE A 56 15.16 -20.48 11.13
N ALA A 57 15.60 -19.24 10.88
CA ALA A 57 15.07 -18.41 9.81
C ALA A 57 15.89 -18.61 8.51
N PRO A 58 15.23 -18.61 7.33
CA PRO A 58 15.92 -18.64 6.04
C PRO A 58 16.94 -17.51 5.87
N LYS A 59 17.97 -17.77 5.04
CA LYS A 59 18.85 -16.69 4.55
C LYS A 59 18.00 -15.66 3.79
N GLY A 60 18.28 -14.37 3.94
CA GLY A 60 17.51 -13.31 3.27
C GLY A 60 16.44 -12.64 4.14
N VAL A 61 16.07 -13.22 5.30
CA VAL A 61 14.97 -12.67 6.13
C VAL A 61 15.35 -11.36 6.80
N VAL A 62 16.62 -11.17 7.16
CA VAL A 62 17.12 -9.91 7.72
C VAL A 62 17.01 -8.79 6.69
N GLU A 63 17.40 -9.08 5.45
CA GLU A 63 17.38 -8.14 4.33
C GLU A 63 15.94 -7.74 3.94
N VAL A 64 15.02 -8.71 3.91
CA VAL A 64 13.59 -8.44 3.69
C VAL A 64 13.02 -7.61 4.85
N HIS A 65 13.41 -7.90 6.09
CA HIS A 65 12.95 -7.12 7.25
C HIS A 65 13.42 -5.66 7.17
N GLU A 66 14.67 -5.42 6.80
CA GLU A 66 15.24 -4.08 6.61
C GLU A 66 14.54 -3.34 5.47
N MET A 67 14.35 -3.99 4.32
CA MET A 67 13.64 -3.42 3.17
C MET A 67 12.19 -3.02 3.51
N LEU A 68 11.45 -3.88 4.23
CA LEU A 68 10.08 -3.57 4.64
C LEU A 68 10.02 -2.40 5.62
N TYR A 69 11.01 -2.28 6.50
CA TYR A 69 11.09 -1.15 7.43
C TYR A 69 11.36 0.17 6.70
N GLU A 70 12.35 0.19 5.81
CA GLU A 70 12.66 1.37 4.99
C GLU A 70 11.47 1.76 4.11
N THR A 71 10.80 0.78 3.49
CA THR A 71 9.57 1.01 2.72
C THR A 71 8.47 1.64 3.57
N ALA A 72 8.24 1.15 4.78
CA ALA A 72 7.25 1.73 5.69
C ALA A 72 7.57 3.19 6.05
N GLN A 73 8.86 3.55 6.20
CA GLN A 73 9.26 4.94 6.42
C GLN A 73 8.96 5.83 5.22
N HIS A 74 9.31 5.41 4.02
CA HIS A 74 9.05 6.17 2.80
C HIS A 74 7.56 6.30 2.50
N LEU A 75 6.77 5.24 2.68
CA LEU A 75 5.31 5.29 2.53
C LEU A 75 4.69 6.23 3.57
N THR A 76 5.20 6.21 4.81
CA THR A 76 4.75 7.15 5.85
C THR A 76 5.00 8.58 5.44
N LEU A 77 6.21 8.89 4.96
CA LEU A 77 6.55 10.22 4.46
C LEU A 77 5.66 10.62 3.28
N GLY A 78 5.39 9.68 2.37
CA GLY A 78 4.51 9.88 1.22
C GLY A 78 3.08 10.23 1.62
N GLY A 79 2.56 9.57 2.66
CA GLY A 79 1.25 9.88 3.23
C GLY A 79 1.24 11.23 3.98
N GLU A 80 2.25 11.50 4.80
CA GLU A 80 2.36 12.76 5.56
C GLU A 80 2.51 14.01 4.68
N THR A 81 3.21 13.87 3.56
CA THR A 81 3.40 14.95 2.58
C THR A 81 2.24 15.06 1.58
N GLY A 82 1.31 14.10 1.58
CA GLY A 82 0.15 14.07 0.67
C GLY A 82 0.49 13.74 -0.78
N ILE A 83 1.72 13.30 -1.07
CA ILE A 83 2.16 12.95 -2.43
C ILE A 83 1.72 11.55 -2.86
N PHE A 84 1.36 10.70 -1.89
CA PHE A 84 0.98 9.31 -2.14
C PHE A 84 -0.25 8.89 -1.34
N SER A 85 -1.15 8.19 -2.02
CA SER A 85 -2.32 7.53 -1.44
C SER A 85 -2.44 6.09 -1.97
N PRO A 86 -2.62 5.08 -1.09
CA PRO A 86 -2.63 3.69 -1.51
C PRO A 86 -4.02 3.12 -1.84
N MET A 87 -5.11 3.84 -1.61
CA MET A 87 -6.47 3.27 -1.60
C MET A 87 -7.39 3.88 -2.66
N HIS A 88 -6.90 4.01 -3.88
CA HIS A 88 -7.73 4.42 -5.02
C HIS A 88 -8.65 3.27 -5.46
N MET A 89 -9.96 3.53 -5.51
CA MET A 89 -11.01 2.57 -5.86
C MET A 89 -11.80 3.08 -7.06
N VAL A 90 -11.96 2.23 -8.06
CA VAL A 90 -12.82 2.46 -9.22
C VAL A 90 -13.79 1.29 -9.38
N VAL A 91 -15.07 1.59 -9.49
CA VAL A 91 -16.12 0.61 -9.76
C VAL A 91 -16.60 0.81 -11.19
N LEU A 92 -16.48 -0.25 -12.01
CA LEU A 92 -16.83 -0.24 -13.42
C LEU A 92 -18.00 -1.20 -13.68
N ARG A 93 -18.87 -0.83 -14.61
CA ARG A 93 -19.95 -1.68 -15.11
C ARG A 93 -19.75 -1.97 -16.60
N LYS A 94 -19.88 -3.24 -16.98
CA LYS A 94 -19.93 -3.66 -18.38
C LYS A 94 -21.26 -3.17 -19.01
N PRO A 95 -21.25 -2.51 -20.17
CA PRO A 95 -22.48 -2.03 -20.80
C PRO A 95 -23.36 -3.20 -21.25
N ALA A 96 -24.68 -3.05 -21.05
CA ALA A 96 -25.67 -4.11 -21.32
C ALA A 96 -25.68 -4.56 -22.80
N ALA A 97 -25.36 -3.66 -23.73
CA ALA A 97 -25.30 -3.96 -25.17
C ALA A 97 -24.07 -4.79 -25.58
N ALA A 98 -23.05 -4.94 -24.72
CA ALA A 98 -21.85 -5.74 -25.01
C ALA A 98 -21.94 -7.18 -24.47
N ALA A 99 -23.13 -7.60 -24.03
CA ALA A 99 -23.40 -8.93 -23.50
C ALA A 99 -24.06 -9.89 -24.52
N GLU A 100 -24.26 -9.44 -25.77
CA GLU A 100 -24.63 -10.30 -26.91
C GLU A 100 -23.39 -10.80 -27.67
#